data_AF-A0AB36XP72-F1
#
_entry.id   AF-A0AB36XP72-F1
#
_cell.length_a   1.000
_cell.length_b   1.000
_cell.length_c   1.000
_cell.angle_alpha   90.00
_cell.angle_beta   90.00
_cell.angle_gamma   90.00
#
_symmetry.space_group_name_H-M   'P 1'
#
loop_
_entity.id
_entity.type
_entity.pdbx_description
1 polymer ?
#
loop_
_entity_poly.entity_id
_entity_poly.type
_entity_poly.pdbx_seq_one_letter_code
_entity_poly.pdbx_strand_id
1 'polypeptide(L)'
;MRFFTKNRSSKKRIIEEWVYEQVADELGNGEIRKGLWTKARGLSEGDTNKCESIYIQLRAESIVDEAKVLNEACELVARNEAKRAAKSATEQQVQASKAEKEQVSDAWESQLLLSIHNEDYDKVHGVMRSGVTIPNEEFAEKCRFLLTKCKSQDLVNLVTFFLKQSNY
;
A
#
# COMPACT_ATOMS: atom_id res chain seq x y z
N MET A 1 -44.44 -15.75 11.28
CA MET A 1 -43.97 -17.16 11.28
C MET A 1 -42.62 -17.23 10.58
N ARG A 2 -41.53 -17.62 11.26
CA ARG A 2 -40.15 -17.64 10.74
C ARG A 2 -39.90 -18.95 9.97
N PHE A 3 -39.91 -18.92 8.63
CA PHE A 3 -39.70 -20.11 7.77
C PHE A 3 -38.27 -20.26 7.19
N PHE A 4 -37.30 -19.40 7.53
CA PHE A 4 -35.99 -19.36 6.87
C PHE A 4 -34.83 -20.07 7.59
N THR A 5 -35.06 -20.82 8.67
CA THR A 5 -33.97 -21.46 9.45
C THR A 5 -33.63 -22.90 9.04
N LYS A 6 -34.47 -23.60 8.25
CA LYS A 6 -34.20 -25.00 7.86
C LYS A 6 -33.00 -25.18 6.92
N ASN A 7 -32.67 -24.20 6.08
CA ASN A 7 -31.65 -24.34 5.04
C ASN A 7 -30.21 -24.48 5.61
N ARG A 8 -29.91 -23.88 6.77
CA ARG A 8 -28.57 -23.99 7.37
C ARG A 8 -28.28 -25.41 7.87
N SER A 9 -29.29 -26.12 8.38
CA SER A 9 -29.12 -27.48 8.89
C SER A 9 -28.87 -28.49 7.77
N SER A 10 -29.54 -28.34 6.62
CA SER A 10 -29.34 -29.23 5.48
C SER A 10 -27.93 -29.11 4.89
N LYS A 11 -27.42 -27.87 4.72
CA LYS A 11 -26.06 -27.66 4.24
C LYS A 11 -25.01 -28.26 5.17
N LYS A 12 -25.19 -28.13 6.49
CA LYS A 12 -24.28 -28.72 7.47
C LYS A 12 -24.20 -30.24 7.32
N ARG A 13 -25.34 -30.92 7.15
CA ARG A 13 -25.38 -32.39 6.98
C ARG A 13 -24.66 -32.85 5.73
N ILE A 14 -24.87 -32.16 4.61
CA ILE A 14 -24.21 -32.48 3.33
C ILE A 14 -22.68 -32.32 3.46
N ILE A 15 -22.22 -31.24 4.10
CA ILE A 15 -20.79 -31.02 4.33
C ILE A 15 -20.22 -32.09 5.26
N GLU A 16 -20.93 -32.43 6.33
CA GLU A 16 -20.52 -33.45 7.28
C GLU A 16 -20.39 -34.82 6.62
N GLU A 17 -21.38 -35.23 5.82
CA GLU A 17 -21.35 -36.48 5.04
C GLU A 17 -20.16 -36.51 4.09
N TRP A 18 -19.93 -35.44 3.32
CA TRP A 18 -18.78 -35.33 2.42
C TRP A 18 -17.43 -35.41 3.16
N VAL A 19 -17.32 -34.79 4.34
CA VAL A 19 -16.10 -34.88 5.16
C VAL A 19 -15.85 -36.33 5.59
N TYR A 20 -16.87 -37.04 6.06
CA TYR A 20 -16.71 -38.44 6.47
C TYR A 20 -16.43 -39.37 5.28
N GLU A 21 -17.02 -39.12 4.11
CA GLU A 21 -16.73 -39.82 2.86
C GLU A 21 -15.24 -39.67 2.51
N GLN A 22 -14.71 -38.45 2.54
CA GLN A 22 -13.29 -38.19 2.28
C GLN A 22 -12.38 -38.94 3.28
N VAL A 23 -12.74 -38.98 4.57
CA VAL A 23 -11.97 -39.74 5.57
C VAL A 23 -12.02 -41.25 5.28
N ALA A 24 -13.16 -41.77 4.84
CA ALA A 24 -13.29 -43.17 4.47
C ALA A 24 -12.41 -43.52 3.26
N ASP A 25 -12.36 -42.65 2.25
CA ASP A 25 -11.48 -42.81 1.09
C ASP A 25 -9.99 -42.77 1.48
N GLU A 26 -9.59 -41.81 2.34
CA GLU A 26 -8.21 -41.74 2.88
C GLU A 26 -7.83 -43.03 3.61
N LEU A 27 -8.73 -43.57 4.42
CA LEU A 27 -8.53 -44.84 5.12
C LEU A 27 -8.46 -46.03 4.17
N GLY A 28 -9.33 -46.08 3.16
CA GLY A 28 -9.35 -47.13 2.13
C GLY A 28 -8.06 -47.15 1.29
N ASN A 29 -7.46 -45.98 1.06
CA ASN A 29 -6.19 -45.83 0.35
C ASN A 29 -4.96 -46.00 1.25
N GLY A 30 -5.13 -46.13 2.57
CA GLY A 30 -4.03 -46.25 3.54
C GLY A 30 -3.30 -44.93 3.83
N GLU A 31 -3.89 -43.79 3.50
CA GLU A 31 -3.32 -42.45 3.70
C GLU A 31 -3.56 -41.95 5.13
N ILE A 32 -2.84 -42.53 6.09
CA ILE A 32 -3.01 -42.21 7.51
C ILE A 32 -2.06 -41.11 7.95
N ARG A 33 -2.62 -40.03 8.52
CA ARG A 33 -1.82 -38.99 9.18
C ARG A 33 -1.31 -39.51 10.52
N LYS A 34 -0.04 -39.97 10.52
CA LYS A 34 0.65 -40.59 11.67
C LYS A 34 0.50 -39.81 12.99
N GLY A 35 0.52 -38.47 12.95
CA GLY A 35 0.35 -37.63 14.14
C GLY A 35 -1.03 -37.77 14.78
N LEU A 36 -2.09 -37.65 13.97
CA LEU A 36 -3.48 -37.82 14.42
C LEU A 36 -3.74 -39.27 14.84
N TRP A 37 -3.18 -40.23 14.12
CA TRP A 37 -3.27 -41.65 14.46
C TRP A 37 -2.64 -41.97 15.82
N THR A 38 -1.45 -41.44 16.08
CA THR A 38 -0.78 -41.60 17.38
C THR A 38 -1.58 -40.98 18.50
N LYS A 39 -2.20 -39.81 18.27
CA LYS A 39 -3.11 -39.17 19.22
C LYS A 39 -4.31 -40.06 19.52
N ALA A 40 -4.94 -40.63 18.50
CA ALA A 40 -6.06 -41.56 18.67
C ALA A 40 -5.64 -42.82 19.43
N ARG A 41 -4.46 -43.37 19.14
CA ARG A 41 -3.88 -44.54 19.82
C ARG A 41 -3.65 -44.30 21.31
N GLY A 42 -3.21 -43.11 21.70
CA GLY A 42 -3.06 -42.73 23.11
C GLY A 42 -4.40 -42.65 23.87
N LEU A 43 -5.48 -42.30 23.16
CA LEU A 43 -6.84 -42.19 23.71
C LEU A 43 -7.62 -43.52 23.66
N SER A 44 -7.14 -44.51 22.92
CA SER A 44 -7.85 -45.75 22.68
C SER A 44 -7.61 -46.84 23.72
N GLU A 45 -6.79 -46.57 24.74
CA GLU A 45 -6.48 -47.51 25.84
C GLU A 45 -6.00 -48.91 25.36
N GLY A 46 -5.45 -48.98 24.13
CA GLY A 46 -4.99 -50.22 23.52
C GLY A 46 -6.00 -50.94 22.61
N ASP A 47 -7.25 -50.48 22.54
CA ASP A 47 -8.26 -51.00 21.61
C ASP A 47 -8.05 -50.41 20.20
N THR A 48 -7.99 -51.27 19.18
CA THR A 48 -7.82 -50.89 17.77
C THR A 48 -9.08 -50.29 17.18
N ASN A 49 -10.25 -50.83 17.49
CA ASN A 49 -11.52 -50.36 16.95
C ASN A 49 -11.87 -48.99 17.53
N LYS A 50 -11.59 -48.80 18.82
CA LYS A 50 -11.72 -47.49 19.49
C LYS A 50 -10.73 -46.47 18.90
N CYS A 51 -9.50 -46.90 18.57
CA CYS A 51 -8.50 -46.05 17.92
C CYS A 51 -8.98 -45.54 16.57
N GLU A 52 -9.52 -46.42 15.72
CA GLU A 52 -10.04 -46.06 14.40
C GLU A 52 -11.20 -45.07 14.51
N SER A 53 -12.16 -45.34 15.39
CA SER A 53 -13.30 -44.43 15.63
C SER A 53 -12.86 -43.03 16.06
N ILE A 54 -11.92 -42.95 17.01
CA ILE A 54 -11.37 -41.67 17.48
C ILE A 54 -10.59 -40.97 16.36
N TYR A 55 -9.83 -41.71 15.56
CA TYR A 55 -9.09 -41.15 14.43
C TYR A 55 -10.03 -40.52 13.40
N ILE A 56 -11.12 -41.21 13.05
CA ILE A 56 -12.11 -40.70 12.09
C ILE A 56 -12.68 -39.35 12.54
N GLN A 57 -13.05 -39.24 13.82
CA GLN A 57 -13.56 -37.97 14.39
C GLN A 57 -12.51 -36.86 14.33
N LEU A 58 -11.29 -37.15 14.80
CA LEU A 58 -10.19 -36.18 14.78
C LEU A 58 -9.83 -35.73 13.36
N ARG A 59 -9.92 -36.64 12.39
CA ARG A 59 -9.64 -36.33 10.98
C ARG A 59 -10.76 -35.48 10.37
N ALA A 60 -12.01 -35.80 10.65
CA ALA A 60 -13.14 -34.99 10.20
C ALA A 60 -13.04 -33.54 10.72
N GLU A 61 -12.71 -33.36 12.00
CA GLU A 61 -12.44 -32.04 12.57
C GLU A 61 -11.26 -31.34 11.88
N SER A 62 -10.16 -32.05 11.66
CA SER A 62 -8.98 -31.52 10.95
C SER A 62 -9.32 -31.01 9.55
N ILE A 63 -10.14 -31.72 8.78
CA ILE A 63 -10.55 -31.31 7.43
C ILE A 63 -11.38 -30.02 7.49
N VAL A 64 -12.32 -29.93 8.44
CA VAL A 64 -13.14 -28.74 8.63
C VAL A 64 -12.28 -27.54 9.04
N ASP A 65 -11.30 -27.73 9.91
CA ASP A 65 -10.41 -26.66 10.37
C ASP A 65 -9.42 -26.23 9.29
N GLU A 66 -8.89 -27.16 8.49
CA GLU A 66 -8.08 -26.85 7.29
C GLU A 66 -8.86 -25.95 6.32
N ALA A 67 -10.14 -26.25 6.07
CA ALA A 67 -10.99 -25.43 5.22
C ALA A 67 -11.22 -24.01 5.78
N LYS A 68 -11.41 -23.87 7.10
CA LYS A 68 -11.55 -22.56 7.75
C LYS A 68 -10.27 -21.73 7.64
N VAL A 69 -9.11 -22.34 7.93
CA VAL A 69 -7.81 -21.66 7.87
C VAL A 69 -7.52 -21.18 6.45
N LEU A 70 -7.84 -21.98 5.43
CA LEU A 70 -7.70 -21.58 4.03
C LEU A 70 -8.61 -20.39 3.69
N ASN A 71 -9.86 -20.40 4.14
CA ASN A 71 -10.78 -19.29 3.91
C ASN A 71 -10.29 -18.00 4.58
N GLU A 72 -9.85 -18.09 5.85
CA GLU A 72 -9.29 -16.96 6.59
C GLU A 72 -8.03 -16.40 5.91
N ALA A 73 -7.12 -17.26 5.45
CA ALA A 73 -5.92 -16.86 4.73
C ALA A 73 -6.28 -16.11 3.43
N CYS A 74 -7.25 -16.61 2.67
CA CYS A 74 -7.72 -15.97 1.44
C CYS A 74 -8.34 -14.58 1.72
N GLU A 75 -9.16 -14.46 2.77
CA GLU A 75 -9.75 -13.19 3.18
C GLU A 75 -8.69 -12.16 3.61
N LEU A 76 -7.64 -12.59 4.31
CA LEU A 76 -6.54 -11.73 4.72
C LEU A 76 -5.73 -11.22 3.53
N VAL A 77 -5.47 -12.08 2.54
CA VAL A 77 -4.79 -11.70 1.29
C VAL A 77 -5.61 -10.66 0.54
N ALA A 78 -6.90 -10.90 0.31
CA ALA A 78 -7.78 -9.96 -0.37
C ALA A 78 -7.85 -8.60 0.35
N ARG A 79 -7.93 -8.60 1.68
CA ARG A 79 -7.92 -7.37 2.48
C ARG A 79 -6.60 -6.62 2.38
N ASN A 80 -5.48 -7.33 2.35
CA ASN A 80 -4.16 -6.72 2.23
C ASN A 80 -3.91 -6.12 0.84
N GLU A 81 -4.38 -6.79 -0.21
CA GLU A 81 -4.33 -6.27 -1.58
C GLU A 81 -5.17 -5.00 -1.74
N ALA A 82 -6.40 -4.99 -1.21
CA ALA A 82 -7.24 -3.79 -1.22
C ALA A 82 -6.58 -2.61 -0.49
N LYS A 83 -5.93 -2.88 0.66
CA LYS A 83 -5.18 -1.84 1.40
C LYS A 83 -3.95 -1.35 0.64
N ARG A 84 -3.23 -2.22 -0.06
CA ARG A 84 -2.07 -1.85 -0.88
C ARG A 84 -2.47 -1.00 -2.07
N ALA A 85 -3.54 -1.37 -2.77
CA ALA A 85 -4.09 -0.59 -3.90
C ALA A 85 -4.55 0.81 -3.46
N ALA A 86 -5.18 0.94 -2.29
CA ALA A 86 -5.59 2.24 -1.75
C ALA A 86 -4.39 3.12 -1.37
N LYS A 87 -3.33 2.54 -0.79
CA LYS A 87 -2.10 3.28 -0.46
C LYS A 87 -1.36 3.75 -1.71
N SER A 88 -1.19 2.89 -2.72
CA SER A 88 -0.52 3.28 -3.96
C SER A 88 -1.26 4.38 -4.72
N ALA A 89 -2.59 4.36 -4.73
CA ALA A 89 -3.39 5.42 -5.34
C ALA A 89 -3.23 6.78 -4.62
N THR A 90 -3.12 6.74 -3.29
CA THR A 90 -2.94 7.95 -2.47
C THR A 90 -1.54 8.52 -2.60
N GLU A 91 -0.52 7.65 -2.62
CA GLU A 91 0.88 8.03 -2.81
C GLU A 91 1.14 8.62 -4.20
N GLN A 92 0.53 8.06 -5.26
CA GLN A 92 0.63 8.61 -6.62
C GLN A 92 0.00 10.01 -6.74
N GLN A 93 -1.13 10.26 -6.07
CA GLN A 93 -1.77 11.58 -6.08
C GLN A 93 -0.97 12.63 -5.31
N VAL A 94 -0.35 12.24 -4.19
CA VAL A 94 0.53 13.13 -3.40
C VAL A 94 1.85 13.39 -4.12
N GLN A 95 2.40 12.41 -4.84
CA GLN A 95 3.60 12.61 -5.65
C GLN A 95 3.34 13.44 -6.91
N ALA A 96 2.22 13.21 -7.62
CA ALA A 96 1.84 14.02 -8.77
C ALA A 96 1.62 15.49 -8.41
N SER A 97 0.92 15.77 -7.30
CA SER A 97 0.70 17.14 -6.83
C SER A 97 1.96 17.83 -6.26
N LYS A 98 2.98 17.07 -5.84
CA LYS A 98 4.29 17.63 -5.48
C LYS A 98 5.13 17.92 -6.71
N ALA A 99 5.22 16.97 -7.65
CA ALA A 99 5.97 17.14 -8.90
C ALA A 99 5.42 18.29 -9.76
N GLU A 100 4.10 18.50 -9.78
CA GLU A 100 3.47 19.60 -10.50
C GLU A 100 3.78 20.96 -9.86
N LYS A 101 3.86 21.04 -8.52
CA LYS A 101 4.28 22.26 -7.82
C LYS A 101 5.76 22.57 -8.00
N GLU A 102 6.59 21.55 -8.06
CA GLU A 102 8.05 21.66 -8.26
C GLU A 102 8.37 22.06 -9.71
N GLN A 103 7.70 21.46 -10.70
CA GLN A 103 7.81 21.87 -12.11
C GLN A 103 7.34 23.31 -12.36
N VAL A 104 6.24 23.72 -11.73
CA VAL A 104 5.77 25.11 -11.85
C VAL A 104 6.76 26.07 -11.18
N SER A 105 7.43 25.66 -10.10
CA SER A 105 8.49 26.45 -9.46
C SER A 105 9.72 26.60 -10.36
N ASP A 106 10.24 25.51 -10.91
CA ASP A 106 11.45 25.54 -11.74
C ASP A 106 11.25 26.30 -13.07
N ALA A 107 10.02 26.33 -13.58
CA ALA A 107 9.68 27.00 -14.84
C ALA A 107 9.81 28.53 -14.74
N TRP A 108 9.31 29.16 -13.67
CA TRP A 108 9.44 30.62 -13.51
C TRP A 108 10.88 31.02 -13.14
N GLU A 109 11.60 30.18 -12.39
CA GLU A 109 13.02 30.38 -12.08
C GLU A 109 13.87 30.44 -13.36
N SER A 110 13.65 29.49 -14.27
CA SER A 110 14.33 29.45 -15.57
C SER A 110 13.99 30.66 -16.44
N GLN A 111 12.71 31.04 -16.49
CA GLN A 111 12.22 32.22 -17.22
C GLN A 111 12.87 33.51 -16.71
N LEU A 112 13.04 33.64 -15.39
CA LEU A 112 13.64 34.83 -14.77
C LEU A 112 15.14 34.91 -15.07
N LEU A 113 15.88 33.81 -14.93
CA LEU A 113 17.32 33.76 -15.22
C LEU A 113 17.63 34.09 -16.69
N LEU A 114 16.83 33.58 -17.63
CA LEU A 114 16.93 33.91 -19.06
C LEU A 114 16.66 35.39 -19.34
N SER A 115 15.65 35.98 -18.68
CA SER A 115 15.31 37.39 -18.84
C SER A 115 16.40 38.32 -18.28
N ILE A 116 17.03 37.92 -17.18
CA ILE A 116 18.19 38.63 -16.60
C ILE A 116 19.40 38.53 -17.54
N HIS A 117 19.68 37.36 -18.10
CA HIS A 117 20.79 37.16 -19.03
C HIS A 117 20.64 37.98 -20.32
N ASN A 118 19.41 38.09 -20.84
CA ASN A 118 19.12 38.80 -22.09
C ASN A 118 18.87 40.30 -21.90
N GLU A 119 19.09 40.85 -20.71
CA GLU A 119 18.88 42.27 -20.40
C GLU A 119 17.45 42.76 -20.73
N ASP A 120 16.45 41.85 -20.66
CA ASP A 120 15.06 42.13 -21.03
C ASP A 120 14.27 42.63 -19.81
N TYR A 121 14.50 43.89 -19.48
CA TYR A 121 14.14 44.52 -18.20
C TYR A 121 12.63 44.59 -17.91
N ASP A 122 11.79 44.77 -18.93
CA ASP A 122 10.33 44.85 -18.78
C ASP A 122 9.73 43.53 -18.28
N LYS A 123 10.30 42.40 -18.73
CA LYS A 123 9.85 41.07 -18.31
C LYS A 123 10.28 40.75 -16.88
N VAL A 124 11.48 41.18 -16.47
CA VAL A 124 11.96 41.03 -15.09
C VAL A 124 11.05 41.80 -14.12
N HIS A 125 10.70 43.05 -14.42
CA HIS A 125 9.75 43.83 -13.62
C HIS A 125 8.34 43.22 -13.58
N GLY A 126 7.88 42.62 -14.68
CA GLY A 126 6.60 41.93 -14.75
C GLY A 126 6.55 40.71 -13.82
N VAL A 127 7.56 39.83 -13.91
CA VAL A 127 7.65 38.64 -13.07
C VAL A 127 7.83 39.01 -11.59
N MET A 128 8.64 40.02 -11.27
CA MET A 128 8.85 40.45 -9.88
C MET A 128 7.61 41.10 -9.25
N ARG A 129 6.77 41.82 -10.01
CA ARG A 129 5.50 42.37 -9.51
C ARG A 129 4.46 41.30 -9.17
N SER A 130 4.62 40.07 -9.68
CA SER A 130 3.71 38.96 -9.39
C SER A 130 3.90 38.36 -7.99
N GLY A 131 4.83 38.89 -7.18
CA GLY A 131 4.97 38.53 -5.76
C GLY A 131 5.68 37.20 -5.52
N VAL A 132 6.51 36.77 -6.46
CA VAL A 132 7.27 35.52 -6.32
C VAL A 132 8.37 35.71 -5.28
N THR A 133 8.26 34.98 -4.18
CA THR A 133 9.32 34.87 -3.18
C THR A 133 10.34 33.84 -3.66
N ILE A 134 11.63 34.09 -3.41
CA ILE A 134 12.70 33.15 -3.72
C ILE A 134 12.92 32.29 -2.46
N PRO A 135 12.53 31.01 -2.44
CA PRO A 135 12.76 30.14 -1.28
C PRO A 135 14.10 29.39 -1.33
N ASN A 136 14.73 29.29 -2.51
CA ASN A 136 15.82 28.35 -2.75
C ASN A 136 17.20 29.02 -2.68
N GLU A 137 18.09 28.49 -1.83
CA GLU A 137 19.43 29.03 -1.59
C GLU A 137 20.31 28.95 -2.86
N GLU A 138 20.15 27.88 -3.64
CA GLU A 138 20.84 27.68 -4.91
C GLU A 138 20.42 28.73 -5.97
N PHE A 139 19.15 29.15 -5.96
CA PHE A 139 18.65 30.20 -6.85
C PHE A 139 19.19 31.58 -6.45
N ALA A 140 19.32 31.83 -5.15
CA ALA A 140 19.92 33.06 -4.64
C ALA A 140 21.40 33.20 -5.06
N GLU A 141 22.15 32.11 -5.11
CA GLU A 141 23.54 32.10 -5.60
C GLU A 141 23.63 32.38 -7.11
N LYS A 142 22.75 31.76 -7.92
CA LYS A 142 22.67 32.01 -9.36
C LYS A 142 22.33 33.48 -9.66
N CYS A 143 21.40 34.07 -8.91
CA CYS A 143 21.09 35.50 -8.99
C CYS A 143 22.31 36.37 -8.61
N ARG A 144 23.00 36.07 -7.51
CA ARG A 144 24.22 36.78 -7.10
C ARG A 144 25.31 36.73 -8.16
N PHE A 145 25.50 35.57 -8.80
CA PHE A 145 26.46 35.43 -9.89
C PHE A 145 26.10 36.31 -11.09
N LEU A 146 24.84 36.31 -11.53
CA LEU A 146 24.39 37.16 -12.64
C LEU A 146 24.54 38.65 -12.30
N LEU A 147 24.30 39.05 -11.04
CA LEU A 147 24.53 40.41 -10.58
C LEU A 147 25.99 40.87 -10.70
N THR A 148 26.97 39.98 -10.52
CA THR A 148 28.39 40.34 -10.72
C THR A 148 28.75 40.62 -12.19
N LYS A 149 27.93 40.13 -13.13
CA LYS A 149 28.13 40.28 -14.57
C LYS A 149 27.29 41.40 -15.18
N CYS A 150 26.26 41.86 -14.47
CA CYS A 150 25.28 42.82 -14.96
C CYS A 150 25.81 44.25 -14.88
N LYS A 151 25.62 45.04 -15.94
CA LYS A 151 26.09 46.45 -16.02
C LYS A 151 25.03 47.47 -15.56
N SER A 152 23.77 47.06 -15.44
CA SER A 152 22.65 47.94 -15.09
C SER A 152 22.46 48.06 -13.57
N GLN A 153 22.60 49.28 -13.04
CA GLN A 153 22.52 49.58 -11.60
C GLN A 153 21.12 49.34 -11.01
N ASP A 154 20.06 49.56 -11.80
CA ASP A 154 18.68 49.44 -11.35
C ASP A 154 18.27 47.99 -11.09
N LEU A 155 18.75 47.07 -11.94
CA LEU A 155 18.53 45.63 -11.78
C LEU A 155 19.29 45.10 -10.55
N VAL A 156 20.52 45.59 -10.33
CA VAL A 156 21.31 45.27 -9.13
C VAL A 156 20.54 45.65 -7.87
N ASN A 157 19.99 46.87 -7.82
CA ASN A 157 19.23 47.33 -6.66
C ASN A 157 17.95 46.51 -6.44
N LEU A 158 17.23 46.16 -7.52
CA LEU A 158 15.98 45.41 -7.46
C LEU A 158 16.19 43.96 -6.99
N VAL A 159 17.12 43.23 -7.61
CA VAL A 159 17.43 41.84 -7.20
C VAL A 159 18.04 41.80 -5.79
N THR A 160 18.87 42.77 -5.43
CA THR A 160 19.42 42.88 -4.07
C THR A 160 18.32 43.12 -3.03
N PHE A 161 17.30 43.92 -3.35
CA PHE A 161 16.14 44.13 -2.48
C PHE A 161 15.41 42.81 -2.18
N PHE A 162 15.17 41.99 -3.19
CA PHE A 162 14.49 40.70 -3.02
C PHE A 162 15.35 39.66 -2.28
N LEU A 163 16.65 39.58 -2.57
CA LEU A 163 17.58 38.75 -1.81
C LEU A 163 17.66 39.15 -0.33
N LYS A 164 17.47 40.44 -0.03
CA LYS A 164 17.40 40.96 1.34
C LYS A 164 16.07 40.63 2.01
N GLN A 165 14.97 40.57 1.25
CA GLN A 165 13.63 40.21 1.75
C GLN A 165 13.49 38.72 2.08
N SER A 166 14.29 37.85 1.46
CA SER A 166 14.37 36.40 1.73
C SER A 166 15.18 36.04 2.98
N ASN A 167 16.01 36.94 3.50
CA ASN A 167 16.70 36.78 4.78
C ASN A 167 15.84 37.30 5.93
N TYR A 168 14.68 36.69 6.23
CA TYR A 168 14.00 36.66 7.54
C TYR A 168 12.80 35.70 7.49
#